data_AF-A0A8J2KSU3-F1
#
_entry.id   AF-A0A8J2KSU3-F1
#
_cell.length_a   1.000
_cell.length_b   1.000
_cell.length_c   1.000
_cell.angle_alpha   90.00
_cell.angle_beta   90.00
_cell.angle_gamma   90.00
#
_symmetry.space_group_name_H-M   'P 1'
#
loop_
_entity.id
_entity.type
_entity.pdbx_description
1 polymer ?
#
loop_
_entity_poly.entity_id
_entity_poly.type
_entity_poly.pdbx_seq_one_letter_code
_entity_poly.pdbx_strand_id
1 'polypeptide(L)'
;EFHWDTSHPDYLTGEIIATNVAGYAGIGFSRSGDMPGSDIILMWIDDQGRVYLKDFHATKNAAPIKDVQQDVELLTAERNDVGFRVIFRWKWDTCDDDEDFQIGHDTVKLIWAWSNDVFKGNGAFQWHGNVNRGVRSVSLKFEVPSSSRVPHEGGKYWDAIHPNFVVP
;
A
#
# COMPACT_ATOMS: atom_id res chain seq x y z
N GLU A 1 2.45 -4.28 -8.39
CA GLU A 1 1.68 -5.20 -7.53
C GLU A 1 2.06 -4.96 -6.07
N PHE A 2 1.13 -5.21 -5.14
CA PHE A 2 1.39 -5.17 -3.70
C PHE A 2 0.83 -6.43 -3.07
N HIS A 3 1.70 -7.21 -2.44
CA HIS A 3 1.36 -8.37 -1.64
C HIS A 3 1.69 -8.09 -0.18
N TRP A 4 0.93 -8.67 0.73
CA TRP A 4 1.16 -8.48 2.15
C TRP A 4 0.84 -9.75 2.94
N ASP A 5 1.54 -9.91 4.04
CA ASP A 5 1.32 -10.92 5.06
C ASP A 5 1.11 -10.23 6.41
N THR A 6 0.03 -10.61 7.10
CA THR A 6 -0.38 -10.05 8.41
C THR A 6 -0.27 -11.06 9.54
N SER A 7 0.52 -12.13 9.36
CA SER A 7 0.67 -13.19 10.37
C SER A 7 1.41 -12.73 11.63
N HIS A 8 2.20 -11.66 11.53
CA HIS A 8 2.92 -11.11 12.67
C HIS A 8 2.04 -10.12 13.46
N PRO A 9 2.02 -10.19 14.80
CA PRO A 9 1.15 -9.35 15.62
C PRO A 9 1.49 -7.86 15.58
N ASP A 10 2.76 -7.51 15.36
CA ASP A 10 3.25 -6.13 15.51
C ASP A 10 3.45 -5.38 14.19
N TYR A 11 3.52 -6.09 13.06
CA TYR A 11 3.77 -5.47 11.75
C TYR A 11 3.17 -6.29 10.61
N LEU A 12 2.94 -5.65 9.48
CA LEU A 12 2.72 -6.32 8.20
C LEU A 12 4.06 -6.52 7.48
N THR A 13 4.21 -7.67 6.82
CA THR A 13 5.31 -7.86 5.85
C THR A 13 4.78 -7.57 4.46
N GLY A 14 5.32 -6.55 3.81
CA GLY A 14 4.89 -6.10 2.49
C GLY A 14 5.89 -6.44 1.41
N GLU A 15 5.39 -6.75 0.21
CA GLU A 15 6.15 -6.90 -1.01
C GLU A 15 5.55 -5.98 -2.09
N ILE A 16 6.35 -5.05 -2.61
CA ILE A 16 5.97 -4.22 -3.75
C ILE A 16 6.81 -4.61 -4.96
N ILE A 17 6.13 -4.83 -6.08
CA ILE A 17 6.73 -5.05 -7.39
C ILE A 17 6.29 -3.91 -8.30
N ALA A 18 7.20 -3.02 -8.64
CA ALA A 18 6.97 -1.88 -9.51
C ALA A 18 7.60 -2.15 -10.89
N THR A 19 6.75 -2.41 -11.88
CA THR A 19 7.16 -2.69 -13.27
C THR A 19 7.04 -1.44 -14.13
N ASN A 20 8.03 -1.18 -14.98
CA ASN A 20 8.19 0.01 -15.82
C ASN A 20 8.19 1.33 -15.02
N VAL A 21 8.72 1.30 -13.80
CA VAL A 21 8.88 2.47 -12.92
C VAL A 21 10.36 2.78 -12.73
N ALA A 22 10.78 3.95 -13.19
CA ALA A 22 12.17 4.43 -13.10
C ALA A 22 12.39 5.43 -11.96
N GLY A 23 11.34 6.10 -11.50
CA GLY A 23 11.43 7.18 -10.52
C GLY A 23 11.10 6.71 -9.11
N TYR A 24 9.82 6.79 -8.76
CA TYR A 24 9.32 6.41 -7.46
C TYR A 24 7.98 5.66 -7.55
N ALA A 25 7.70 4.88 -6.51
CA ALA A 25 6.37 4.38 -6.20
C ALA A 25 6.04 4.73 -4.74
N GLY A 26 4.76 4.86 -4.45
CA GLY A 26 4.27 5.12 -3.11
C GLY A 26 3.02 4.29 -2.84
N ILE A 27 2.90 3.81 -1.62
CA ILE A 27 1.73 3.13 -1.11
C ILE A 27 1.36 3.74 0.24
N GLY A 28 0.07 3.88 0.51
CA GLY A 28 -0.37 4.49 1.74
C GLY A 28 -1.71 3.96 2.22
N PHE A 29 -2.00 4.20 3.49
CA PHE A 29 -3.30 3.96 4.09
C PHE A 29 -4.02 5.27 4.35
N SER A 30 -5.29 5.32 3.96
CA SER A 30 -6.14 6.51 4.05
C SER A 30 -7.53 6.14 4.54
N ARG A 31 -8.14 7.01 5.35
CA ARG A 31 -9.56 6.88 5.74
C ARG A 31 -10.50 7.19 4.58
N SER A 32 -10.26 8.28 3.87
CA SER A 32 -11.11 8.75 2.77
C SER A 32 -10.79 8.04 1.45
N GLY A 33 -9.53 7.63 1.26
CA GLY A 33 -8.98 7.25 -0.03
C GLY A 33 -8.29 8.38 -0.77
N ASP A 34 -8.22 9.57 -0.15
CA ASP A 34 -7.45 10.69 -0.64
C ASP A 34 -6.08 10.76 0.04
N MET A 35 -5.19 11.58 -0.53
CA MET A 35 -3.84 11.81 -0.02
C MET A 35 -3.80 12.54 1.33
N PRO A 36 -4.63 13.57 1.63
CA PRO A 36 -4.59 14.22 2.93
C PRO A 36 -5.05 13.29 4.06
N GLY A 37 -4.31 13.27 5.16
CA GLY A 37 -4.52 12.40 6.31
C GLY A 37 -4.13 10.93 6.04
N SER A 38 -3.20 10.70 5.10
CA SER A 38 -2.68 9.37 4.82
C SER A 38 -1.24 9.21 5.30
N ASP A 39 -0.96 8.00 5.75
CA ASP A 39 0.36 7.49 6.08
C ASP A 39 0.87 6.71 4.86
N ILE A 40 2.08 7.02 4.39
CA ILE A 40 2.61 6.69 3.08
C ILE A 40 4.06 6.21 3.19
N ILE A 41 4.28 4.99 2.72
CA ILE A 41 5.62 4.55 2.36
C ILE A 41 5.94 5.02 0.96
N LEU A 42 7.08 5.69 0.82
CA LEU A 42 7.61 6.09 -0.48
C LEU A 42 8.94 5.39 -0.75
N MET A 43 9.06 4.86 -1.95
CA MET A 43 10.22 4.14 -2.45
C MET A 43 10.67 4.70 -3.78
N TRP A 44 11.98 4.87 -3.93
CA TRP A 44 12.55 5.47 -5.13
C TRP A 44 13.94 4.92 -5.41
N ILE A 45 14.37 5.10 -6.65
CA ILE A 45 15.73 4.81 -7.08
C ILE A 45 16.48 6.16 -7.18
N ASP A 46 17.65 6.26 -6.54
CA ASP A 46 18.51 7.44 -6.70
C ASP A 46 19.30 7.41 -8.03
N ASP A 47 20.03 8.48 -8.30
CA ASP A 47 20.87 8.62 -9.49
C ASP A 47 22.05 7.62 -9.54
N GLN A 48 22.38 7.00 -8.40
CA GLN A 48 23.39 5.95 -8.27
C GLN A 48 22.79 4.54 -8.40
N GLY A 49 21.48 4.43 -8.60
CA GLY A 49 20.78 3.17 -8.76
C GLY A 49 20.44 2.45 -7.45
N ARG A 50 20.61 3.11 -6.29
CA ARG A 50 20.24 2.58 -4.98
C ARG A 50 18.75 2.76 -4.73
N VAL A 51 18.12 1.73 -4.20
CA VAL A 51 16.70 1.76 -3.84
C VAL A 51 16.57 2.24 -2.40
N TYR A 52 15.69 3.19 -2.19
CA TYR A 52 15.32 3.72 -0.88
C TYR A 52 13.88 3.38 -0.57
N LEU A 53 13.60 3.25 0.71
CA LEU A 53 12.27 3.14 1.27
C LEU A 53 12.26 3.99 2.54
N LYS A 54 11.28 4.90 2.64
CA LYS A 54 11.08 5.77 3.80
C LYS A 54 9.60 6.01 4.07
N ASP A 55 9.34 6.34 5.33
CA ASP A 55 8.03 6.68 5.89
C ASP A 55 7.74 8.17 5.72
N PHE A 56 6.50 8.47 5.34
CA PHE A 56 5.99 9.82 5.13
C PHE A 56 4.51 9.91 5.47
N HIS A 57 4.08 11.03 6.04
CA HIS A 57 2.67 11.39 6.10
C HIS A 57 2.30 12.49 5.08
N ALA A 58 1.03 12.57 4.72
CA ALA A 58 0.49 13.62 3.86
C ALA A 58 -0.61 14.42 4.54
N THR A 59 -0.41 15.73 4.70
CA THR A 59 -1.40 16.64 5.30
C THR A 59 -2.31 17.33 4.28
N LYS A 60 -1.93 17.31 3.00
CA LYS A 60 -2.61 17.98 1.88
C LYS A 60 -2.24 17.33 0.55
N ASN A 61 -2.88 17.77 -0.54
CA ASN A 61 -2.54 17.37 -1.91
C ASN A 61 -1.24 18.06 -2.39
N ALA A 62 -0.11 17.73 -1.76
CA ALA A 62 1.23 18.19 -2.09
C ALA A 62 2.23 17.05 -1.85
N ALA A 63 3.51 17.29 -2.11
CA ALA A 63 4.53 16.30 -1.76
C ALA A 63 4.43 15.92 -0.27
N PRO A 64 4.47 14.62 0.06
CA PRO A 64 4.32 14.17 1.44
C PRO A 64 5.56 14.57 2.26
N ILE A 65 5.37 14.68 3.56
CA ILE A 65 6.37 15.12 4.53
C ILE A 65 7.01 13.87 5.10
N LYS A 66 8.33 13.83 5.17
CA LYS A 66 9.03 12.67 5.72
C LYS A 66 8.85 12.65 7.24
N ASP A 67 8.50 11.50 7.78
CA ASP A 67 8.27 11.35 9.21
C ASP A 67 9.56 11.46 10.01
N VAL A 68 9.44 11.99 11.23
CA VAL A 68 10.55 12.08 12.17
C VAL A 68 10.94 10.69 12.66
N GLN A 69 9.94 9.89 13.02
CA GLN A 69 10.08 8.46 13.24
C GLN A 69 10.02 7.72 11.90
N GLN A 70 10.58 6.53 11.81
CA GLN A 70 10.49 5.72 10.61
C GLN A 70 10.09 4.33 11.07
N ASP A 71 8.85 3.94 10.80
CA ASP A 71 8.25 2.70 11.28
C ASP A 71 8.20 1.61 10.23
N VAL A 72 9.06 1.79 9.22
CA VAL A 72 9.30 0.83 8.15
C VAL A 72 10.73 0.35 8.12
N GLU A 73 10.89 -0.97 8.13
CA GLU A 73 12.16 -1.67 7.97
C GLU A 73 12.25 -2.23 6.56
N LEU A 74 13.23 -1.76 5.77
CA LEU A 74 13.55 -2.36 4.47
C LEU A 74 14.31 -3.68 4.70
N LEU A 75 13.74 -4.80 4.23
CA LEU A 75 14.39 -6.12 4.32
C LEU A 75 15.24 -6.42 3.09
N THR A 76 14.67 -6.23 1.90
CA THR A 76 15.33 -6.49 0.63
C THR A 76 14.89 -5.48 -0.41
N ALA A 77 15.82 -5.03 -1.25
CA ALA A 77 15.52 -4.26 -2.44
C ALA A 77 16.30 -4.82 -3.64
N GLU A 78 15.58 -5.14 -4.70
CA GLU A 78 16.11 -5.67 -5.94
C GLU A 78 15.67 -4.74 -7.08
N ARG A 79 16.60 -4.43 -7.99
CA ARG A 79 16.30 -3.66 -9.19
C ARG A 79 16.77 -4.44 -10.42
N ASN A 80 15.98 -4.37 -11.48
CA ASN A 80 16.35 -4.83 -12.80
C ASN A 80 15.97 -3.80 -13.87
N ASP A 81 16.20 -4.12 -15.14
CA ASP A 81 15.93 -3.22 -16.26
C ASP A 81 14.44 -2.88 -16.45
N VAL A 82 13.55 -3.66 -15.84
CA VAL A 82 12.10 -3.52 -15.94
C VAL A 82 11.51 -2.84 -14.71
N GLY A 83 12.28 -2.56 -13.66
CA GLY A 83 11.79 -1.86 -12.47
C GLY A 83 12.43 -2.36 -11.18
N PHE A 84 11.68 -2.37 -10.09
CA PHE A 84 12.19 -2.74 -8.78
C PHE A 84 11.19 -3.51 -7.93
N ARG A 85 11.74 -4.30 -7.01
CA ARG A 85 11.03 -5.10 -6.04
C ARG A 85 11.57 -4.80 -4.65
N VAL A 86 10.69 -4.54 -3.70
CA VAL A 86 11.07 -4.31 -2.30
C VAL A 86 10.25 -5.18 -1.38
N ILE A 87 10.90 -5.73 -0.36
CA ILE A 87 10.28 -6.41 0.77
C ILE A 87 10.58 -5.61 2.02
N PHE A 88 9.57 -5.36 2.84
CA PHE A 88 9.69 -4.53 4.04
C PHE A 88 8.75 -5.00 5.15
N ARG A 89 8.96 -4.48 6.35
CA ARG A 89 8.02 -4.58 7.47
C ARG A 89 7.52 -3.20 7.84
N TRP A 90 6.21 -3.05 8.00
CA TRP A 90 5.55 -1.80 8.39
C TRP A 90 4.73 -2.06 9.64
N LYS A 91 5.05 -1.36 10.74
CA LYS A 91 4.40 -1.57 12.03
C LYS A 91 2.92 -1.20 11.99
N TRP A 92 2.11 -1.90 12.78
CA TRP A 92 0.68 -1.59 12.91
C TRP A 92 0.40 -0.40 13.82
N ASP A 93 1.23 -0.26 14.84
CA ASP A 93 1.19 0.79 15.84
C ASP A 93 2.57 1.44 15.85
N THR A 94 2.61 2.67 15.39
CA THR A 94 3.83 3.47 15.27
C THR A 94 4.04 4.38 16.48
N CYS A 95 3.07 4.40 17.42
CA CYS A 95 3.06 5.26 18.61
C CYS A 95 3.19 6.77 18.29
N ASP A 96 2.90 7.19 17.06
CA ASP A 96 2.83 8.59 16.63
C ASP A 96 1.37 8.98 16.40
N ASP A 97 0.70 9.37 17.49
CA ASP A 97 -0.74 9.67 17.47
C ASP A 97 -1.10 10.92 16.63
N ASP A 98 -0.11 11.76 16.28
CA ASP A 98 -0.33 13.01 15.54
C ASP A 98 -0.04 12.88 14.03
N GLU A 99 0.85 11.97 13.61
CA GLU A 99 1.29 11.85 12.20
C GLU A 99 0.83 10.56 11.51
N ASP A 100 0.53 9.47 12.24
CA ASP A 100 0.35 8.15 11.63
C ASP A 100 -1.09 7.61 11.63
N PHE A 101 -1.36 6.75 10.64
CA PHE A 101 -2.67 6.12 10.49
C PHE A 101 -2.74 4.82 11.28
N GLN A 102 -3.51 4.82 12.38
CA GLN A 102 -3.78 3.58 13.12
C GLN A 102 -4.53 2.55 12.27
N ILE A 103 -3.84 1.47 11.88
CA ILE A 103 -4.42 0.38 11.11
C ILE A 103 -5.21 -0.55 12.05
N GLY A 104 -6.51 -0.29 12.15
CA GLY A 104 -7.46 -1.07 12.93
C GLY A 104 -7.91 -2.39 12.27
N HIS A 105 -8.97 -2.97 12.82
CA HIS A 105 -9.62 -4.18 12.27
C HIS A 105 -10.62 -3.88 11.15
N ASP A 106 -10.90 -2.60 10.91
CA ASP A 106 -11.87 -2.16 9.91
C ASP A 106 -11.29 -2.15 8.48
N THR A 107 -12.18 -1.93 7.51
CA THR A 107 -11.76 -1.71 6.12
C THR A 107 -11.01 -0.40 6.01
N VAL A 108 -9.80 -0.45 5.46
CA VAL A 108 -8.96 0.73 5.18
C VAL A 108 -8.87 0.97 3.68
N LYS A 109 -8.59 2.21 3.26
CA LYS A 109 -8.33 2.48 1.84
C LYS A 109 -6.85 2.51 1.58
N LEU A 110 -6.40 1.55 0.79
CA LEU A 110 -5.06 1.52 0.23
C LEU A 110 -5.00 2.51 -0.94
N ILE A 111 -4.18 3.53 -0.82
CA ILE A 111 -3.85 4.45 -1.92
C ILE A 111 -2.49 4.07 -2.50
N TRP A 112 -2.30 4.34 -3.77
CA TRP A 112 -1.02 4.11 -4.44
C TRP A 112 -0.78 5.16 -5.51
N ALA A 113 0.50 5.43 -5.78
CA ALA A 113 0.92 6.31 -6.85
C ALA A 113 2.32 5.93 -7.36
N TRP A 114 2.66 6.33 -8.58
CA TRP A 114 4.02 6.16 -9.11
C TRP A 114 4.37 7.24 -10.14
N SER A 115 5.68 7.44 -10.36
CA SER A 115 6.21 8.28 -11.43
C SER A 115 7.51 7.72 -11.99
N ASN A 116 7.80 8.05 -13.26
CA ASN A 116 9.09 7.82 -13.90
C ASN A 116 10.09 8.97 -13.67
N ASP A 117 9.68 10.03 -12.98
CA ASP A 117 10.58 11.12 -12.62
C ASP A 117 11.53 10.69 -11.51
N VAL A 118 12.80 10.51 -11.87
CA VAL A 118 13.87 10.12 -10.94
C VAL A 118 14.08 11.19 -9.88
N PHE A 119 14.07 10.77 -8.61
CA PHE A 119 14.32 11.66 -7.50
C PHE A 119 15.81 12.04 -7.44
N LYS A 120 16.11 13.34 -7.51
CA LYS A 120 17.48 13.86 -7.58
C LYS A 120 18.10 14.19 -6.22
N GLY A 121 17.59 13.59 -5.13
CA GLY A 121 18.12 13.77 -3.78
C GLY A 121 17.71 15.07 -3.07
N ASN A 122 17.63 16.18 -3.81
CA ASN A 122 17.28 17.50 -3.27
C ASN A 122 15.96 18.00 -3.90
N GLY A 123 14.91 18.10 -3.09
CA GLY A 123 13.63 18.68 -3.49
C GLY A 123 12.42 17.80 -3.16
N ALA A 124 11.29 18.13 -3.76
CA ALA A 124 10.04 17.39 -3.64
C ALA A 124 9.90 16.34 -4.75
N PHE A 125 9.26 15.21 -4.43
CA PHE A 125 8.80 14.25 -5.44
C PHE A 125 7.85 14.95 -6.41
N GLN A 126 8.08 14.74 -7.72
CA GLN A 126 7.21 15.29 -8.75
C GLN A 126 5.82 14.66 -8.68
N TRP A 127 4.80 15.41 -9.09
CA TRP A 127 3.42 14.94 -9.07
C TRP A 127 3.23 13.72 -9.98
N HIS A 128 2.67 12.63 -9.45
CA HIS A 128 2.41 11.38 -10.18
C HIS A 128 1.37 11.50 -11.32
N GLY A 129 0.70 12.65 -11.46
CA GLY A 129 -0.35 12.83 -12.47
C GLY A 129 -1.68 12.18 -12.11
N ASN A 130 -2.67 12.32 -13.00
CA ASN A 130 -4.02 11.81 -12.77
C ASN A 130 -4.19 10.31 -13.02
N VAL A 131 -3.32 9.71 -13.84
CA VAL A 131 -3.47 8.32 -14.30
C VAL A 131 -2.61 7.32 -13.54
N ASN A 132 -1.50 7.76 -12.93
CA ASN A 132 -0.57 6.88 -12.21
C ASN A 132 -0.85 6.87 -10.70
N ARG A 133 -2.13 6.84 -10.34
CA ARG A 133 -2.61 6.78 -8.96
C ARG A 133 -3.91 6.01 -8.87
N GLY A 134 -4.23 5.52 -7.68
CA GLY A 134 -5.50 4.87 -7.43
C GLY A 134 -5.77 4.62 -5.96
N VAL A 135 -6.94 4.04 -5.71
CA VAL A 135 -7.41 3.65 -4.39
C VAL A 135 -8.10 2.29 -4.45
N ARG A 136 -7.93 1.48 -3.39
CA ARG A 136 -8.62 0.21 -3.22
C ARG A 136 -8.98 -0.01 -1.75
N SER A 137 -10.22 -0.38 -1.47
CA SER A 137 -10.61 -0.81 -0.12
C SER A 137 -10.04 -2.20 0.17
N VAL A 138 -9.37 -2.35 1.31
CA VAL A 138 -8.75 -3.61 1.75
C VAL A 138 -9.08 -3.88 3.23
N SER A 139 -9.13 -5.15 3.60
CA SER A 139 -9.17 -5.59 5.00
C SER A 139 -7.87 -6.33 5.28
N LEU A 140 -7.07 -5.82 6.22
CA LEU A 140 -5.70 -6.28 6.47
C LEU A 140 -5.65 -7.31 7.60
N LYS A 141 -6.39 -7.06 8.68
CA LYS A 141 -6.47 -7.93 9.87
C LYS A 141 -7.68 -8.87 9.81
N PHE A 142 -7.96 -9.42 8.63
CA PHE A 142 -9.04 -10.39 8.49
C PHE A 142 -8.63 -11.70 9.16
N GLU A 143 -9.19 -11.99 10.33
CA GLU A 143 -9.19 -13.35 10.85
C GLU A 143 -10.02 -14.18 9.87
N VAL A 144 -9.36 -15.02 9.07
CA VAL A 144 -10.09 -16.07 8.35
C VAL A 144 -10.66 -16.96 9.44
N PRO A 145 -11.98 -16.98 9.70
CA PRO A 145 -12.54 -18.00 10.58
C PRO A 145 -12.13 -19.30 9.93
N SER A 146 -11.39 -20.16 10.64
CA SER A 146 -10.84 -21.41 10.12
C SER A 146 -11.87 -22.03 9.20
N SER A 147 -11.67 -21.87 7.88
CA SER A 147 -12.75 -22.19 6.96
C SER A 147 -12.85 -23.70 7.07
N SER A 148 -13.89 -24.18 7.74
CA SER A 148 -14.41 -25.50 7.43
C SER A 148 -14.84 -25.37 5.98
N ARG A 149 -13.91 -25.63 5.05
CA ARG A 149 -14.24 -25.84 3.65
C ARG A 149 -15.38 -26.83 3.71
N VAL A 150 -16.58 -26.39 3.33
CA VAL A 150 -17.70 -27.32 3.16
C VAL A 150 -17.13 -28.39 2.23
N PRO A 151 -17.08 -29.68 2.64
CA PRO A 151 -16.49 -30.70 1.82
C PRO A 151 -17.09 -30.60 0.43
N HIS A 152 -16.22 -30.49 -0.58
CA HIS A 152 -16.63 -30.36 -1.97
C HIS A 152 -17.48 -31.56 -2.43
N GLU A 153 -17.45 -32.65 -1.66
CA GLU A 153 -18.33 -33.81 -1.77
C GLU A 153 -19.55 -33.67 -0.85
N GLY A 154 -20.73 -33.56 -1.46
CA GLY A 154 -22.02 -33.59 -0.75
C GLY A 154 -22.58 -32.23 -0.31
N GLY A 155 -21.84 -31.13 -0.51
CA GLY A 155 -22.35 -29.78 -0.31
C GLY A 155 -23.54 -29.50 -1.24
N LYS A 156 -24.70 -29.17 -0.67
CA LYS A 156 -25.84 -28.66 -1.43
C LYS A 156 -25.73 -27.15 -1.52
N TYR A 157 -25.83 -26.63 -2.73
CA TYR A 157 -25.94 -25.20 -3.01
C TYR A 157 -27.30 -24.90 -3.62
N TRP A 158 -27.68 -23.63 -3.57
CA TRP A 158 -28.93 -23.09 -4.08
C TRP A 158 -28.64 -21.69 -4.60
N ASP A 159 -29.09 -21.41 -5.82
CA ASP A 159 -28.87 -20.12 -6.46
C ASP A 159 -30.10 -19.25 -6.25
N ALA A 160 -29.91 -18.09 -5.62
CA ALA A 160 -30.94 -17.05 -5.53
C ALA A 160 -30.71 -16.04 -6.67
N ILE A 161 -31.37 -16.27 -7.80
CA ILE A 161 -31.26 -15.42 -8.99
C ILE A 161 -32.57 -14.65 -9.15
N HIS A 162 -32.50 -13.35 -9.41
CA HIS A 162 -33.66 -12.57 -9.84
C HIS A 162 -33.71 -12.53 -11.38
N PRO A 163 -34.58 -13.33 -12.05
CA PRO A 163 -34.61 -13.36 -13.50
C PRO A 163 -35.24 -12.08 -14.07
N ASN A 164 -34.68 -11.59 -15.18
CA ASN A 164 -35.28 -10.58 -16.07
C ASN A 164 -35.75 -9.28 -15.40
N PHE A 165 -34.94 -8.73 -14.48
CA PHE A 165 -35.18 -7.39 -13.94
C PHE A 165 -34.53 -6.33 -14.84
N VAL A 166 -35.32 -5.37 -15.31
CA VAL A 166 -34.80 -4.15 -15.94
C VAL A 166 -34.63 -3.11 -14.85
N VAL A 167 -33.39 -2.66 -14.62
CA VAL A 167 -33.10 -1.59 -13.66
C VAL A 167 -33.73 -0.29 -14.20
N PRO A 168 -34.59 0.41 -13.42
CA PRO A 168 -35.22 1.67 -13.81
C PRO A 168 -34.23 2.78 -14.17
#